data_AF-A0A525CSV3-F1
#
_entry.id   AF-A0A525CSV3-F1
#
_cell.length_a   1.000
_cell.length_b   1.000
_cell.length_c   1.000
_cell.angle_alpha   90.00
_cell.angle_beta   90.00
_cell.angle_gamma   90.00
#
_symmetry.space_group_name_H-M   'P 1'
#
loop_
_entity.id
_entity.type
_entity.pdbx_description
1 polymer ?
#
loop_
_entity_poly.entity_id
_entity_poly.type
_entity_poly.pdbx_seq_one_letter_code
_entity_poly.pdbx_strand_id
1 'polypeptide(L)'
;MYYIYFPFVLILSGLMVLECHLKKQPKWYAVAVFLAPVTTPYFIFKIRKDAGVILLMIFMTVFSAVCAGEVILYSIQKDRVKLGKLTPFTRELVMLTNAIKKNTIRLDNGLIKLEALSKVESRRPKIKETIDFIAYLRKLMTENQTSIQAMTDYARSRKGYFQKKNILWVFQIEQFYSNYNVTQHQKSLVAYLDAFEELLKYTYVNFYAIDDAKDPKHLKNYDEYYFRYRRAVDAHNRFNVKRIEFQNSFLDTYPELMPYLPGKSQPEAFRLWG
;
A
#
# COMPACT_ATOMS: atom_id res chain seq x y z
N MET A 1 -26.73 -3.16 -5.81
CA MET A 1 -26.76 -4.63 -6.02
C MET A 1 -26.21 -5.24 -4.74
N TYR A 2 -26.93 -6.21 -4.17
CA TYR A 2 -26.54 -6.96 -2.98
C TYR A 2 -25.99 -8.32 -3.44
N TYR A 3 -24.68 -8.51 -3.39
CA TYR A 3 -23.99 -9.70 -3.90
C TYR A 3 -24.04 -10.90 -2.96
N ILE A 4 -23.82 -10.66 -1.67
CA ILE A 4 -23.66 -11.67 -0.62
C ILE A 4 -24.77 -11.54 0.43
N TYR A 5 -25.29 -10.32 0.62
CA TYR A 5 -26.36 -10.02 1.57
C TYR A 5 -27.64 -10.75 1.21
N PHE A 6 -28.05 -10.76 -0.06
CA PHE A 6 -29.30 -11.44 -0.45
C PHE A 6 -29.27 -12.96 -0.21
N PRO A 7 -28.22 -13.71 -0.61
CA PRO A 7 -28.05 -15.12 -0.21
C PRO A 7 -28.01 -15.33 1.31
N PHE A 8 -27.33 -14.45 2.05
CA PHE A 8 -27.27 -14.50 3.52
C PHE A 8 -28.67 -14.41 4.14
N VAL A 9 -29.47 -13.43 3.71
CA VAL A 9 -30.85 -13.24 4.20
C VAL A 9 -31.74 -14.43 3.88
N LEU A 10 -31.60 -15.03 2.69
CA LEU A 10 -32.33 -16.24 2.32
C LEU A 10 -31.99 -17.43 3.23
N ILE A 11 -30.71 -17.67 3.49
CA ILE A 11 -30.25 -18.74 4.39
C ILE A 11 -30.78 -18.49 5.81
N LEU A 12 -30.67 -17.26 6.30
CA LEU A 12 -31.08 -16.88 7.64
C LEU A 12 -32.60 -17.05 7.85
N SER A 13 -33.39 -16.61 6.87
CA SER A 13 -34.83 -16.83 6.81
C SER A 13 -35.17 -18.32 6.79
N GLY A 14 -34.49 -19.11 5.95
CA GLY A 14 -34.70 -20.57 5.87
C GLY A 14 -34.41 -21.29 7.18
N LEU A 15 -33.33 -20.93 7.87
CA LEU A 15 -33.01 -21.44 9.21
C LEU A 15 -34.09 -21.06 10.23
N MET A 16 -34.61 -19.83 10.17
CA MET A 16 -35.71 -19.39 11.03
C MET A 16 -37.01 -20.14 10.74
N VAL A 17 -37.32 -20.48 9.48
CA VAL A 17 -38.48 -21.32 9.12
C VAL A 17 -38.35 -22.71 9.75
N LEU A 18 -37.18 -23.34 9.60
CA LEU A 18 -36.90 -24.66 10.18
C LEU A 18 -37.05 -24.64 11.70
N GLU A 19 -36.47 -23.62 12.34
CA GLU A 19 -36.53 -23.46 13.79
C GLU A 19 -37.96 -23.18 14.29
N CYS A 20 -38.73 -22.37 13.56
CA CYS A 20 -40.15 -22.16 13.87
C CYS A 20 -40.96 -23.45 13.73
N HIS A 21 -40.66 -24.28 12.73
CA HIS A 21 -41.33 -25.56 12.54
C HIS A 21 -41.02 -26.54 13.68
N LEU A 22 -39.74 -26.70 14.03
CA LEU A 22 -39.28 -27.60 15.09
C LEU A 22 -39.81 -27.21 16.47
N LYS A 23 -39.95 -25.90 16.74
CA LYS A 23 -40.38 -25.37 18.04
C LYS A 23 -41.86 -24.95 18.10
N LYS A 24 -42.65 -25.25 17.05
CA LYS A 24 -44.07 -24.84 16.91
C LYS A 24 -44.29 -23.34 17.15
N GLN A 25 -43.37 -22.50 16.66
CA GLN A 25 -43.45 -21.04 16.74
C GLN A 25 -44.11 -20.44 15.49
N PRO A 26 -44.55 -19.17 15.54
CA PRO A 26 -45.21 -18.53 14.41
C PRO A 26 -44.27 -18.37 13.20
N LYS A 27 -44.68 -18.90 12.04
CA LYS A 27 -43.90 -18.83 10.79
C LYS A 27 -43.63 -17.40 10.30
N TRP A 28 -44.41 -16.41 10.77
CA TRP A 28 -44.18 -15.00 10.43
C TRP A 28 -42.84 -14.46 10.96
N TYR A 29 -42.22 -15.13 11.95
CA TYR A 29 -40.89 -14.75 12.43
C TYR A 29 -39.84 -14.84 11.32
N ALA A 30 -39.93 -15.86 10.47
CA ALA A 30 -39.05 -15.99 9.31
C ALA A 30 -39.29 -14.90 8.26
N VAL A 31 -40.55 -14.48 8.07
CA VAL A 31 -40.90 -13.37 7.17
C VAL A 31 -40.33 -12.05 7.70
N ALA A 32 -40.42 -11.82 9.02
CA ALA A 32 -39.82 -10.65 9.67
C ALA A 32 -38.29 -10.65 9.54
N VAL A 33 -37.64 -11.81 9.70
CA VAL A 33 -36.19 -11.97 9.49
C VAL A 33 -35.79 -11.75 8.02
N PHE A 34 -36.60 -12.21 7.06
CA PHE A 34 -36.34 -11.99 5.64
C PHE A 34 -36.42 -10.51 5.25
N LEU A 35 -37.42 -9.79 5.76
CA LEU A 35 -37.60 -8.36 5.48
C LEU A 35 -36.62 -7.48 6.26
N ALA A 36 -36.30 -7.88 7.49
CA ALA A 36 -35.42 -7.15 8.40
C ALA A 36 -34.50 -8.11 9.17
N PRO A 37 -33.36 -8.53 8.57
CA PRO A 37 -32.43 -9.51 9.16
C PRO A 37 -31.83 -9.06 10.49
N VAL A 38 -31.79 -7.75 10.74
CA VAL A 38 -31.36 -7.14 12.01
C VAL A 38 -32.26 -7.55 13.18
N THR A 39 -33.48 -8.04 12.90
CA THR A 39 -34.41 -8.55 13.94
C THR A 39 -34.10 -9.98 14.38
N THR A 40 -33.18 -10.69 13.72
CA THR A 40 -32.85 -12.09 14.03
C THR A 40 -32.40 -12.31 15.48
N PRO A 41 -31.55 -11.47 16.09
CA PRO A 41 -31.23 -11.53 17.52
C PRO A 41 -32.45 -11.60 18.43
N TYR A 42 -33.47 -10.78 18.17
CA TYR A 42 -34.69 -10.75 18.98
C TYR A 42 -35.43 -12.08 18.93
N PHE A 43 -35.55 -12.69 17.76
CA PHE A 43 -36.20 -13.99 17.60
C PHE A 43 -35.36 -15.15 18.16
N ILE A 44 -34.02 -15.08 18.07
CA ILE A 44 -33.11 -16.05 18.69
C ILE A 44 -33.37 -16.12 20.20
N PHE A 45 -33.40 -14.98 20.90
CA PHE A 45 -33.66 -14.96 22.35
C PHE A 45 -35.09 -15.34 22.72
N LYS A 46 -36.07 -15.07 21.84
CA LYS A 46 -37.46 -15.47 22.05
C LYS A 46 -37.64 -16.98 21.95
N ILE A 47 -36.85 -17.66 21.13
CA ILE A 47 -36.94 -19.12 20.89
C ILE A 47 -35.98 -19.90 21.82
N ARG A 48 -34.78 -19.36 22.10
CA ARG A 48 -33.76 -20.01 22.92
C ARG A 48 -33.15 -19.03 23.92
N LYS A 49 -33.57 -19.11 25.18
CA LYS A 49 -33.03 -18.27 26.26
C LYS A 49 -31.57 -18.61 26.60
N ASP A 50 -31.24 -19.88 26.84
CA ASP A 50 -29.92 -20.27 27.36
C ASP A 50 -28.84 -20.41 26.28
N ALA A 51 -29.22 -20.91 25.09
CA ALA A 51 -28.32 -21.03 23.94
C ALA A 51 -28.29 -19.78 23.03
N GLY A 52 -29.08 -18.75 23.37
CA GLY A 52 -29.25 -17.55 22.53
C GLY A 52 -27.98 -16.73 22.38
N VAL A 53 -27.09 -16.73 23.39
CA VAL A 53 -25.85 -15.96 23.38
C VAL A 53 -24.86 -16.48 22.33
N ILE A 54 -24.71 -17.80 22.18
CA ILE A 54 -23.82 -18.40 21.18
C ILE A 54 -24.34 -18.10 19.77
N LEU A 55 -25.64 -18.26 19.54
CA LEU A 55 -26.28 -17.97 18.25
C LEU A 55 -26.22 -16.48 17.91
N LEU A 56 -26.33 -15.60 18.90
CA LEU A 56 -26.13 -14.16 18.73
C LEU A 56 -24.70 -13.85 18.26
N MET A 57 -23.68 -14.41 18.91
CA MET A 57 -22.28 -14.19 18.54
C MET A 57 -21.99 -14.68 17.11
N ILE A 58 -22.52 -15.84 16.73
CA ILE A 58 -22.43 -16.35 15.37
C ILE A 58 -23.11 -15.37 14.39
N PHE A 59 -24.33 -14.93 14.69
CA PHE A 59 -25.05 -13.97 13.85
C PHE A 59 -24.26 -12.67 13.67
N MET A 60 -23.77 -12.06 14.75
CA MET A 60 -23.01 -10.81 14.69
C MET A 60 -21.73 -10.95 13.87
N THR A 61 -21.03 -12.08 14.01
CA THR A 61 -19.79 -12.36 13.26
C THR A 61 -20.07 -12.50 11.77
N VAL A 62 -21.06 -13.31 11.40
CA VAL A 62 -21.42 -13.53 9.99
C VAL A 62 -22.02 -12.27 9.37
N PHE A 63 -22.90 -11.57 10.07
CA PHE A 63 -23.50 -10.32 9.60
C PHE A 63 -22.43 -9.26 9.34
N SER A 64 -21.46 -9.11 10.26
CA SER A 64 -20.34 -8.18 10.08
C SER A 64 -19.48 -8.55 8.87
N ALA A 65 -19.19 -9.84 8.68
CA ALA A 65 -18.43 -10.32 7.52
C ALA A 65 -19.17 -10.07 6.19
N VAL A 66 -20.49 -10.29 6.16
CA VAL A 66 -21.34 -10.02 4.98
C VAL A 66 -21.38 -8.52 4.66
N CYS A 67 -21.59 -7.67 5.66
CA CYS A 67 -21.57 -6.22 5.47
C CYS A 67 -20.19 -5.73 4.96
N ALA A 68 -19.10 -6.21 5.55
CA ALA A 68 -17.75 -5.86 5.08
C ALA A 68 -17.52 -6.35 3.63
N GLY A 69 -17.93 -7.58 3.32
CA GLY A 69 -17.82 -8.15 1.98
C GLY A 69 -18.60 -7.36 0.93
N GLU A 70 -19.83 -6.93 1.24
CA GLU A 70 -20.64 -6.09 0.35
C GLU A 70 -19.99 -4.72 0.10
N VAL A 71 -19.46 -4.09 1.15
CA VAL A 71 -18.75 -2.81 0.99
C VAL A 71 -17.56 -2.96 0.04
N ILE A 72 -16.78 -4.04 0.18
CA ILE A 72 -15.63 -4.34 -0.68
C ILE A 72 -16.07 -4.63 -2.12
N LEU A 73 -17.10 -5.47 -2.31
CA LEU A 73 -17.59 -5.80 -3.65
C LEU A 73 -18.17 -4.57 -4.35
N TYR A 74 -18.94 -3.77 -3.61
CA TYR A 74 -19.48 -2.51 -4.10
C TYR A 74 -18.36 -1.54 -4.51
N SER A 75 -17.29 -1.41 -3.72
CA SER A 75 -16.17 -0.54 -4.08
C SER A 75 -15.47 -1.01 -5.36
N ILE A 76 -15.17 -2.31 -5.47
CA ILE A 76 -14.56 -2.90 -6.66
C ILE A 76 -15.41 -2.64 -7.90
N GLN A 77 -16.73 -2.83 -7.78
CA GLN A 77 -17.62 -2.70 -8.91
C GLN A 77 -17.88 -1.25 -9.31
N LYS A 78 -17.98 -0.35 -8.32
CA LYS A 78 -18.01 1.11 -8.54
C LYS A 78 -16.78 1.56 -9.33
N ASP A 79 -15.61 1.04 -8.99
CA ASP A 79 -14.37 1.35 -9.71
C ASP A 79 -14.37 0.76 -11.13
N ARG A 80 -14.85 -0.48 -11.32
CA ARG A 80 -15.03 -1.06 -12.66
C ARG A 80 -15.99 -0.26 -13.54
N VAL A 81 -17.12 0.19 -12.98
CA VAL A 81 -18.11 1.00 -13.72
C VAL A 81 -17.54 2.37 -14.07
N LYS A 82 -16.78 3.00 -13.17
CA LYS A 82 -16.04 4.25 -13.46
C LYS A 82 -15.05 4.05 -14.61
N LEU A 83 -14.24 2.99 -14.57
CA LEU A 83 -13.29 2.65 -15.65
C LEU A 83 -13.98 2.25 -16.96
N GLY A 84 -15.16 1.65 -16.88
CA GLY A 84 -15.99 1.26 -18.02
C GLY A 84 -16.45 2.45 -18.86
N LYS A 85 -16.71 3.59 -18.21
CA LYS A 85 -17.12 4.85 -18.85
C LYS A 85 -15.97 5.62 -19.49
N LEU A 86 -14.72 5.25 -19.20
CA LEU A 86 -13.53 5.87 -19.80
C LEU A 86 -13.24 5.29 -21.17
N THR A 87 -12.66 6.11 -22.04
CA THR A 87 -12.15 5.65 -23.33
C THR A 87 -11.00 4.64 -23.12
N PRO A 88 -10.70 3.78 -24.11
CA PRO A 88 -9.63 2.79 -23.97
C PRO A 88 -8.29 3.41 -23.58
N PHE A 89 -7.95 4.58 -24.14
CA PHE A 89 -6.69 5.26 -23.87
C PHE A 89 -6.64 5.88 -22.47
N THR A 90 -7.74 6.46 -22.00
CA THR A 90 -7.81 6.97 -20.63
C THR A 90 -7.79 5.82 -19.63
N ARG A 91 -8.43 4.68 -19.93
CA ARG A 91 -8.38 3.49 -19.08
C ARG A 91 -6.96 2.94 -18.93
N GLU A 92 -6.23 2.82 -20.03
CA GLU A 92 -4.84 2.37 -20.02
C GLU A 92 -3.94 3.30 -19.20
N LEU A 93 -4.11 4.61 -19.34
CA LEU A 93 -3.41 5.58 -18.50
C LEU A 93 -3.73 5.44 -17.01
N VAL A 94 -5.00 5.20 -16.66
CA VAL A 94 -5.37 4.93 -15.26
C VAL A 94 -4.74 3.64 -14.75
N MET A 95 -4.60 2.61 -15.58
CA MET A 95 -3.88 1.39 -15.20
C MET A 95 -2.38 1.65 -14.96
N LEU A 96 -1.74 2.46 -15.80
CA LEU A 96 -0.33 2.84 -15.65
C LEU A 96 -0.10 3.64 -14.36
N THR A 97 -0.96 4.63 -14.07
CA THR A 97 -0.87 5.41 -12.82
C THR A 97 -1.10 4.53 -11.58
N ASN A 98 -2.05 3.59 -11.63
CA ASN A 98 -2.25 2.61 -10.56
C ASN A 98 -1.03 1.70 -10.36
N ALA A 99 -0.35 1.29 -11.42
CA ALA A 99 0.88 0.51 -11.33
C ALA A 99 1.98 1.30 -10.62
N ILE A 100 2.16 2.59 -10.94
CA ILE A 100 3.11 3.46 -10.25
C ILE A 100 2.78 3.59 -8.77
N LYS A 101 1.52 3.86 -8.42
CA LYS A 101 1.10 3.95 -7.00
C LYS A 101 1.42 2.67 -6.24
N LYS A 102 1.07 1.52 -6.81
CA LYS A 102 1.33 0.21 -6.21
C LYS A 102 2.83 -0.03 -6.01
N ASN A 103 3.65 0.29 -7.00
CA ASN A 103 5.09 0.10 -6.93
C ASN A 103 5.76 1.09 -5.96
N THR A 104 5.27 2.33 -5.90
CA THR A 104 5.72 3.33 -4.92
C THR A 104 5.42 2.87 -3.49
N ILE A 105 4.19 2.41 -3.20
CA ILE A 105 3.83 1.89 -1.87
C ILE A 105 4.70 0.67 -1.50
N ARG A 106 4.96 -0.24 -2.45
CA ARG A 106 5.84 -1.39 -2.22
C ARG A 106 7.26 -0.95 -1.89
N LEU A 107 7.78 0.04 -2.61
CA LEU A 107 9.10 0.61 -2.37
C LEU A 107 9.17 1.26 -0.99
N ASP A 108 8.20 2.12 -0.64
CA ASP A 108 8.13 2.79 0.67
C ASP A 108 8.09 1.77 1.82
N ASN A 109 7.23 0.75 1.72
CA ASN A 109 7.18 -0.34 2.70
C ASN A 109 8.50 -1.13 2.78
N GLY A 110 9.17 -1.31 1.63
CA GLY A 110 10.48 -1.92 1.56
C GLY A 110 11.54 -1.09 2.29
N LEU A 111 11.52 0.24 2.15
CA LEU A 111 12.46 1.13 2.84
C LEU A 111 12.25 1.12 4.36
N ILE A 112 10.98 1.11 4.81
CA ILE A 112 10.65 0.93 6.23
C ILE A 112 11.22 -0.40 6.76
N LYS A 113 11.07 -1.48 6.00
CA LYS A 113 11.63 -2.78 6.37
C LYS A 113 13.16 -2.77 6.39
N LEU A 114 13.81 -2.09 5.46
CA LEU A 114 15.27 -1.94 5.45
C LEU A 114 15.75 -1.23 6.71
N GLU A 115 15.07 -0.14 7.10
CA GLU A 115 15.37 0.58 8.34
C GLU A 115 15.23 -0.31 9.58
N ALA A 116 14.20 -1.16 9.61
CA ALA A 116 14.00 -2.11 10.70
C ALA A 116 15.14 -3.15 10.74
N LEU A 117 15.56 -3.70 9.59
CA LEU A 117 16.67 -4.66 9.52
C LEU A 117 18.00 -4.05 9.96
N SER A 118 18.22 -2.79 9.61
CA SER A 118 19.46 -2.09 9.89
C SER A 118 19.60 -1.59 11.33
N LYS A 119 18.48 -1.46 12.07
CA LYS A 119 18.48 -1.21 13.53
C LYS A 119 18.82 -2.45 14.36
N VAL A 120 18.65 -3.65 13.80
CA VAL A 120 18.72 -4.92 14.54
C VAL A 120 20.09 -5.59 14.34
N GLU A 121 21.03 -5.18 15.19
CA GLU A 121 22.28 -5.85 15.60
C GLU A 121 23.39 -6.15 14.57
N SER A 122 24.63 -5.87 15.00
CA SER A 122 25.92 -6.18 14.38
C SER A 122 26.23 -7.68 14.33
N ARG A 123 25.32 -8.52 13.83
CA ARG A 123 25.60 -9.96 13.64
C ARG A 123 25.86 -10.25 12.17
N ARG A 124 26.95 -10.96 11.87
CA ARG A 124 27.36 -11.30 10.50
C ARG A 124 26.24 -11.89 9.62
N PRO A 125 25.36 -12.82 10.09
CA PRO A 125 24.24 -13.31 9.29
C PRO A 125 23.20 -12.23 8.95
N LYS A 126 22.96 -11.26 9.86
CA LYS A 126 22.03 -10.15 9.65
C LYS A 126 22.55 -9.13 8.66
N ILE A 127 23.86 -8.90 8.65
CA ILE A 127 24.52 -8.09 7.62
C ILE A 127 24.27 -8.72 6.23
N LYS A 128 24.42 -10.05 6.11
CA LYS A 128 24.15 -10.76 4.85
C LYS A 128 22.68 -10.67 4.44
N GLU A 129 21.75 -10.89 5.37
CA GLU A 129 20.30 -10.72 5.14
C GLU A 129 19.99 -9.31 4.63
N THR A 130 20.62 -8.28 5.20
CA THR A 130 20.43 -6.88 4.79
C THR A 130 20.99 -6.61 3.39
N ILE A 131 22.17 -7.14 3.05
CA ILE A 131 22.74 -7.04 1.69
C ILE A 131 21.77 -7.65 0.66
N ASP A 132 21.26 -8.85 0.93
CA ASP A 132 20.35 -9.53 0.02
C ASP A 132 19.01 -8.79 -0.10
N PHE A 133 18.54 -8.17 0.99
CA PHE A 133 17.36 -7.32 0.98
C PHE A 133 17.55 -6.01 0.20
N ILE A 134 18.74 -5.39 0.22
CA ILE A 134 19.06 -4.23 -0.62
C ILE A 134 18.95 -4.59 -2.12
N ALA A 135 19.39 -5.78 -2.52
CA ALA A 135 19.25 -6.23 -3.91
C ALA A 135 17.77 -6.35 -4.33
N TYR A 136 16.92 -6.87 -3.43
CA TYR A 136 15.46 -6.88 -3.64
C TYR A 136 14.87 -5.46 -3.75
N LEU A 137 15.32 -4.53 -2.91
CA LEU A 137 14.88 -3.13 -2.98
C LEU A 137 15.25 -2.44 -4.30
N ARG A 138 16.47 -2.68 -4.81
CA ARG A 138 16.87 -2.19 -6.14
C ARG A 138 15.93 -2.68 -7.24
N LYS A 139 15.48 -3.93 -7.17
CA LYS A 139 14.48 -4.45 -8.12
C LYS A 139 13.17 -3.66 -8.05
N LEU A 140 12.66 -3.39 -6.84
CA LEU A 140 11.44 -2.58 -6.66
C LEU A 140 11.62 -1.15 -7.19
N MET A 141 12.80 -0.55 -6.99
CA MET A 141 13.11 0.77 -7.56
C MET A 141 13.06 0.76 -9.08
N THR A 142 13.70 -0.23 -9.72
CA THR A 142 13.69 -0.38 -11.18
C THR A 142 12.25 -0.57 -11.68
N GLU A 143 11.45 -1.44 -11.05
CA GLU A 143 10.03 -1.64 -11.40
C GLU A 143 9.22 -0.33 -11.30
N ASN A 144 9.47 0.48 -10.27
CA ASN A 144 8.82 1.77 -10.11
C ASN A 144 9.25 2.77 -11.21
N GLN A 145 10.55 2.86 -11.50
CA GLN A 145 11.07 3.71 -12.57
C GLN A 145 10.55 3.31 -13.95
N THR A 146 10.53 2.01 -14.26
CA THR A 146 9.95 1.49 -15.51
C THR A 146 8.47 1.84 -15.63
N SER A 147 7.72 1.79 -14.52
CA SER A 147 6.30 2.16 -14.53
C SER A 147 6.09 3.66 -14.77
N ILE A 148 6.93 4.50 -14.17
CA ILE A 148 6.94 5.96 -14.41
C ILE A 148 7.25 6.24 -15.87
N GLN A 149 8.32 5.64 -16.41
CA GLN A 149 8.75 5.82 -17.79
C GLN A 149 7.66 5.39 -18.78
N ALA A 150 7.07 4.21 -18.58
CA ALA A 150 5.98 3.71 -19.42
C ALA A 150 4.78 4.68 -19.44
N MET A 151 4.42 5.25 -18.29
CA MET A 151 3.35 6.25 -18.20
C MET A 151 3.72 7.56 -18.92
N THR A 152 4.94 8.08 -18.72
CA THR A 152 5.37 9.31 -19.39
C THR A 152 5.46 9.15 -20.91
N ASP A 153 5.95 8.00 -21.40
CA ASP A 153 6.03 7.72 -22.84
C ASP A 153 4.64 7.54 -23.45
N TYR A 154 3.73 6.91 -22.71
CA TYR A 154 2.33 6.79 -23.12
C TYR A 154 1.63 8.15 -23.19
N ALA A 155 1.85 9.03 -22.22
CA ALA A 155 1.34 10.39 -22.20
C ALA A 155 1.84 11.21 -23.40
N ARG A 156 3.14 11.13 -23.69
CA ARG A 156 3.80 11.85 -24.79
C ARG A 156 3.34 11.37 -26.16
N SER A 157 3.36 10.06 -26.39
CA SER A 157 2.97 9.45 -27.68
C SER A 157 1.52 9.75 -28.07
N ARG A 158 0.66 10.02 -27.09
CA ARG A 158 -0.77 10.29 -27.30
C ARG A 158 -1.18 11.72 -26.94
N LYS A 159 -0.22 12.65 -26.90
CA LYS A 159 -0.43 14.06 -26.54
C LYS A 159 -1.59 14.71 -27.29
N GLY A 160 -1.64 14.53 -28.63
CA GLY A 160 -2.72 15.10 -29.45
C GLY A 160 -4.11 14.58 -29.11
N TYR A 161 -4.23 13.30 -28.72
CA TYR A 161 -5.50 12.73 -28.26
C TYR A 161 -5.95 13.35 -26.95
N PHE A 162 -5.05 13.43 -25.96
CA PHE A 162 -5.37 13.96 -24.64
C PHE A 162 -5.71 15.45 -24.69
N GLN A 163 -5.00 16.24 -25.51
CA GLN A 163 -5.34 17.64 -25.75
C GLN A 163 -6.72 17.80 -26.39
N LYS A 164 -7.04 17.04 -27.44
CA LYS A 164 -8.35 17.09 -28.12
C LYS A 164 -9.50 16.69 -27.19
N LYS A 165 -9.26 15.79 -26.24
CA LYS A 165 -10.26 15.34 -25.26
C LYS A 165 -10.26 16.15 -23.96
N ASN A 166 -9.49 17.24 -23.90
CA ASN A 166 -9.33 18.09 -22.71
C ASN A 166 -8.94 17.30 -21.44
N ILE A 167 -8.12 16.26 -21.60
CA ILE A 167 -7.63 15.43 -20.50
C ILE A 167 -6.28 15.99 -20.05
N LEU A 168 -6.32 17.15 -19.40
CA LEU A 168 -5.12 17.92 -19.04
C LEU A 168 -4.35 17.32 -17.86
N TRP A 169 -5.05 16.56 -17.00
CA TRP A 169 -4.45 15.93 -15.83
C TRP A 169 -3.29 14.98 -16.16
N VAL A 170 -3.28 14.39 -17.36
CA VAL A 170 -2.19 13.54 -17.84
C VAL A 170 -0.86 14.28 -17.86
N PHE A 171 -0.87 15.52 -18.35
CA PHE A 171 0.33 16.34 -18.47
C PHE A 171 0.80 16.86 -17.11
N GLN A 172 -0.12 17.07 -16.16
CA GLN A 172 0.25 17.41 -14.79
C GLN A 172 0.95 16.22 -14.10
N ILE A 173 0.50 14.98 -14.32
CA ILE A 173 1.19 13.79 -13.81
C ILE A 173 2.58 13.67 -14.46
N GLU A 174 2.71 13.91 -15.77
CA GLU A 174 4.02 13.94 -16.42
C GLU A 174 4.96 14.99 -15.81
N GLN A 175 4.44 16.20 -15.56
CA GLN A 175 5.17 17.29 -14.90
C GLN A 175 5.61 16.92 -13.48
N PHE A 176 4.76 16.22 -12.73
CA PHE A 176 5.10 15.73 -11.39
C PHE A 176 6.35 14.83 -11.42
N TYR A 177 6.37 13.81 -12.28
CA TYR A 177 7.50 12.87 -12.34
C TYR A 177 8.75 13.45 -13.01
N SER A 178 8.58 14.47 -13.85
CA SER A 178 9.70 15.22 -14.45
C SER A 178 10.25 16.32 -13.53
N ASN A 179 9.65 16.53 -12.35
CA ASN A 179 10.10 17.56 -11.43
C ASN A 179 11.48 17.24 -10.85
N TYR A 180 12.32 18.28 -10.75
CA TYR A 180 13.67 18.18 -10.21
C TYR A 180 13.72 17.51 -8.83
N ASN A 181 12.83 17.88 -7.89
CA ASN A 181 12.84 17.31 -6.54
C ASN A 181 12.52 15.81 -6.55
N VAL A 182 11.58 15.38 -7.41
CA VAL A 182 11.22 13.95 -7.56
C VAL A 182 12.38 13.18 -8.18
N THR A 183 13.00 13.71 -9.24
CA THR A 183 14.16 13.08 -9.87
C THR A 183 15.37 13.01 -8.94
N GLN A 184 15.67 14.07 -8.18
CA GLN A 184 16.79 14.08 -7.23
C GLN A 184 16.55 13.14 -6.06
N HIS A 185 15.31 13.03 -5.57
CA HIS A 185 14.97 12.06 -4.55
C HIS A 185 15.28 10.63 -5.03
N GLN A 186 14.87 10.26 -6.24
CA GLN A 186 15.21 8.94 -6.81
C GLN A 186 16.71 8.71 -6.94
N LYS A 187 17.46 9.71 -7.45
CA LYS A 187 18.93 9.63 -7.57
C LYS A 187 19.61 9.47 -6.21
N SER A 188 19.16 10.24 -5.21
CA SER A 188 19.69 10.17 -3.85
C SER A 188 19.41 8.82 -3.18
N LEU A 189 18.27 8.19 -3.49
CA LEU A 189 17.94 6.86 -2.99
C LEU A 189 18.90 5.79 -3.54
N VAL A 190 19.26 5.87 -4.83
CA VAL A 190 20.26 4.98 -5.44
C VAL A 190 21.60 5.14 -4.71
N ALA A 191 22.10 6.37 -4.58
CA ALA A 191 23.36 6.65 -3.91
C ALA A 191 23.39 6.16 -2.45
N TYR A 192 22.26 6.30 -1.74
CA TYR A 192 22.10 5.74 -0.39
C TYR A 192 22.24 4.22 -0.36
N LEU A 193 21.51 3.50 -1.22
CA LEU A 193 21.57 2.03 -1.25
C LEU A 193 22.96 1.54 -1.66
N ASP A 194 23.62 2.22 -2.59
CA ASP A 194 24.99 1.89 -3.03
C ASP A 194 25.98 2.04 -1.87
N ALA A 195 25.98 3.19 -1.20
CA ALA A 195 26.87 3.43 -0.06
C ALA A 195 26.58 2.49 1.11
N PHE A 196 25.29 2.15 1.34
CA PHE A 196 24.93 1.22 2.40
C PHE A 196 25.36 -0.21 2.09
N GLU A 197 25.18 -0.67 0.85
CA GLU A 197 25.63 -2.00 0.43
C GLU A 197 27.16 -2.11 0.52
N GLU A 198 27.91 -1.09 0.10
CA GLU A 198 29.37 -1.06 0.22
C GLU A 198 29.83 -1.19 1.68
N LEU A 199 29.24 -0.40 2.59
CA LEU A 199 29.51 -0.49 4.03
C LEU A 199 29.22 -1.90 4.57
N LEU A 200 28.06 -2.47 4.23
CA LEU A 200 27.67 -3.79 4.71
C LEU A 200 28.59 -4.89 4.15
N LYS A 201 28.95 -4.84 2.86
CA LYS A 201 29.88 -5.78 2.25
C LYS A 201 31.26 -5.72 2.93
N TYR A 202 31.78 -4.52 3.17
CA TYR A 202 33.04 -4.34 3.88
C TYR A 202 32.97 -4.92 5.30
N THR A 203 31.90 -4.60 6.03
CA THR A 203 31.68 -5.07 7.40
C THR A 203 31.49 -6.60 7.45
N TYR A 204 30.82 -7.20 6.45
CA TYR A 204 30.60 -8.64 6.37
C TYR A 204 31.90 -9.44 6.18
N VAL A 205 32.78 -8.94 5.30
CA VAL A 205 34.06 -9.58 4.98
C VAL A 205 35.04 -9.44 6.15
N ASN A 206 35.12 -8.26 6.75
CA ASN A 206 36.09 -7.94 7.80
C ASN A 206 35.48 -8.00 9.21
N PHE A 207 34.37 -8.74 9.38
CA PHE A 207 33.55 -8.71 10.59
C PHE A 207 34.37 -8.88 11.88
N TYR A 208 35.14 -9.96 12.00
CA TYR A 208 35.95 -10.22 13.19
C TYR A 208 37.11 -9.24 13.37
N ALA A 209 37.68 -8.72 12.28
CA ALA A 209 38.76 -7.73 12.35
C ALA A 209 38.27 -6.37 12.89
N ILE A 210 37.02 -6.02 12.59
CA ILE A 210 36.34 -4.83 13.11
C ILE A 210 35.83 -5.08 14.54
N ASP A 211 35.14 -6.20 14.76
CA ASP A 211 34.50 -6.56 16.05
C ASP A 211 35.52 -6.70 17.18
N ASP A 212 36.64 -7.36 16.91
CA ASP A 212 37.71 -7.54 17.91
C ASP A 212 38.62 -6.30 18.05
N ALA A 213 38.39 -5.22 17.28
CA ALA A 213 39.23 -4.03 17.19
C ALA A 213 40.74 -4.32 17.00
N LYS A 214 41.06 -5.46 16.35
CA LYS A 214 42.43 -6.01 16.29
C LYS A 214 43.35 -5.26 15.32
N ASP A 215 42.80 -4.56 14.33
CA ASP A 215 43.58 -3.87 13.30
C ASP A 215 43.07 -2.44 13.07
N PRO A 216 43.86 -1.41 13.44
CA PRO A 216 43.55 0.00 13.19
C PRO A 216 43.24 0.33 11.73
N LYS A 217 43.79 -0.41 10.77
CA LYS A 217 43.53 -0.23 9.34
C LYS A 217 42.08 -0.56 8.99
N HIS A 218 41.54 -1.64 9.55
CA HIS A 218 40.16 -2.07 9.29
C HIS A 218 39.15 -1.12 9.92
N LEU A 219 39.46 -0.56 11.10
CA LEU A 219 38.64 0.48 11.73
C LEU A 219 38.63 1.77 10.89
N LYS A 220 39.79 2.25 10.43
CA LYS A 220 39.88 3.45 9.58
C LYS A 220 39.08 3.31 8.28
N ASN A 221 39.17 2.14 7.63
CA ASN A 221 38.42 1.89 6.40
C ASN A 221 36.91 1.80 6.68
N TYR A 222 36.52 1.13 7.78
CA TYR A 222 35.12 1.09 8.20
C TYR A 222 34.56 2.50 8.40
N ASP A 223 35.30 3.37 9.11
CA ASP A 223 34.90 4.77 9.32
C ASP A 223 34.71 5.50 7.99
N GLU A 224 35.60 5.28 7.02
CA GLU A 224 35.47 5.89 5.69
C GLU A 224 34.18 5.44 4.97
N TYR A 225 33.89 4.14 4.96
CA TYR A 225 32.63 3.62 4.40
C TYR A 225 31.42 4.15 5.16
N TYR A 226 31.50 4.23 6.49
CA TYR A 226 30.44 4.76 7.34
C TYR A 226 30.16 6.24 7.05
N PHE A 227 31.21 7.06 6.88
CA PHE A 227 31.05 8.47 6.53
C PHE A 227 30.41 8.66 5.14
N ARG A 228 30.77 7.85 4.15
CA ARG A 228 30.12 7.87 2.82
C ARG A 228 28.65 7.53 2.92
N TYR A 229 28.33 6.45 3.63
CA TYR A 229 26.96 6.04 3.93
C TYR A 229 26.17 7.16 4.63
N ARG A 230 26.75 7.78 5.67
CA ARG A 230 26.07 8.83 6.43
C ARG A 230 25.75 10.05 5.57
N ARG A 231 26.70 10.50 4.74
CA ARG A 231 26.47 11.60 3.78
C ARG A 231 25.36 11.26 2.79
N ALA A 232 25.29 10.01 2.32
CA ALA A 232 24.25 9.56 1.40
C ALA A 232 22.87 9.52 2.06
N VAL A 233 22.77 9.09 3.32
CA VAL A 233 21.54 9.16 4.14
C VAL A 233 21.08 10.62 4.30
N ASP A 234 21.98 11.52 4.68
CA ASP A 234 21.63 12.93 4.89
C ASP A 234 21.15 13.60 3.58
N ALA A 235 21.81 13.30 2.46
CA ALA A 235 21.39 13.76 1.14
C ALA A 235 20.01 13.21 0.76
N HIS A 236 19.77 11.91 0.98
CA HIS A 236 18.49 11.27 0.71
C HIS A 236 17.36 11.88 1.54
N ASN A 237 17.55 12.01 2.86
CA ASN A 237 16.57 12.62 3.76
C ASN A 237 16.22 14.06 3.34
N ARG A 238 17.23 14.85 2.98
CA ARG A 238 17.01 16.22 2.50
C ARG A 238 16.13 16.26 1.24
N PHE A 239 16.42 15.42 0.25
CA PHE A 239 15.59 15.37 -0.97
C PHE A 239 14.24 14.71 -0.74
N ASN A 240 14.14 13.80 0.22
CA ASN A 240 12.89 13.19 0.61
C ASN A 240 11.89 14.23 1.14
N VAL A 241 12.34 15.10 2.05
CA VAL A 241 11.56 16.23 2.58
C VAL A 241 11.11 17.15 1.44
N LYS A 242 12.03 17.60 0.59
CA LYS A 242 11.71 18.47 -0.56
C LYS A 242 10.71 17.84 -1.52
N ARG A 243 10.82 16.52 -1.75
CA ARG A 243 9.89 15.75 -2.58
C ARG A 243 8.50 15.71 -1.94
N ILE A 244 8.38 15.51 -0.63
CA ILE A 244 7.09 15.51 0.08
C ILE A 244 6.45 16.90 0.06
N GLU A 245 7.22 17.94 0.35
CA GLU A 245 6.74 19.33 0.31
C GLU A 245 6.20 19.70 -1.08
N PHE A 246 6.98 19.36 -2.13
CA PHE A 246 6.54 19.52 -3.50
C PHE A 246 5.27 18.72 -3.79
N GLN A 247 5.20 17.45 -3.41
CA GLN A 247 4.04 16.60 -3.64
C GLN A 247 2.78 17.14 -2.96
N ASN A 248 2.89 17.58 -1.71
CA ASN A 248 1.77 18.14 -0.98
C ASN A 248 1.27 19.43 -1.66
N SER A 249 2.19 20.36 -1.98
CA SER A 249 1.86 21.60 -2.70
C SER A 249 1.27 21.35 -4.09
N PHE A 250 1.77 20.33 -4.80
CA PHE A 250 1.28 19.94 -6.11
C PHE A 250 -0.14 19.39 -6.04
N LEU A 251 -0.43 18.55 -5.04
CA LEU A 251 -1.78 18.02 -4.79
C LEU A 251 -2.76 19.06 -4.24
N ASP A 252 -2.27 20.11 -3.58
CA ASP A 252 -3.08 21.28 -3.19
C ASP A 252 -3.49 22.10 -4.41
N THR A 253 -2.59 22.24 -5.38
CA THR A 253 -2.85 22.95 -6.63
C THR A 253 -3.77 22.14 -7.57
N TYR A 254 -3.61 20.82 -7.57
CA TYR A 254 -4.33 19.89 -8.45
C TYR A 254 -4.99 18.75 -7.65
N PRO A 255 -6.06 19.05 -6.87
CA PRO A 255 -6.72 18.07 -6.01
C PRO A 255 -7.32 16.88 -6.79
N GLU A 256 -7.68 17.07 -8.06
CA GLU A 256 -8.16 16.04 -8.97
C GLU A 256 -7.13 14.93 -9.24
N LEU A 257 -5.85 15.15 -8.92
CA LEU A 257 -4.76 14.19 -9.12
C LEU A 257 -4.57 13.23 -7.96
N MET A 258 -5.19 13.45 -6.80
CA MET A 258 -5.09 12.55 -5.64
C MET A 258 -5.40 11.07 -5.97
N PRO A 259 -6.35 10.73 -6.86
CA PRO A 259 -6.58 9.35 -7.25
C PRO A 259 -5.39 8.73 -8.02
N TYR A 260 -4.58 9.53 -8.71
CA TYR A 260 -3.58 9.06 -9.68
C TYR A 260 -2.12 9.18 -9.21
N LEU A 261 -1.86 10.01 -8.22
CA LEU A 261 -0.54 10.19 -7.61
C LEU A 261 -0.47 9.56 -6.21
N PRO A 262 0.73 9.33 -5.65
CA PRO A 262 0.90 9.07 -4.23
C PRO A 262 0.22 10.18 -3.40
N GLY A 263 -0.53 9.80 -2.36
CA GLY A 263 -1.30 10.75 -1.55
C GLY A 263 -0.41 11.66 -0.69
N LYS A 264 -1.00 12.64 0.00
CA LYS A 264 -0.22 13.53 0.89
C LYS A 264 0.47 12.74 2.00
N SER A 265 1.69 13.15 2.33
CA SER A 265 2.50 12.53 3.38
C SER A 265 3.06 13.59 4.31
N GLN A 266 3.32 13.23 5.57
CA GLN A 266 4.03 14.11 6.49
C GLN A 266 5.54 14.02 6.23
N PRO A 267 6.27 15.16 6.15
CA PRO A 267 7.72 15.17 5.89
C PRO A 267 8.55 14.39 6.91
N GLU A 268 8.08 14.32 8.16
CA GLU A 268 8.75 13.67 9.29
C GLU A 268 8.57 12.15 9.31
N ALA A 269 7.51 11.63 8.68
CA ALA A 269 7.16 10.21 8.72
C ALA A 269 8.13 9.31 7.91
N PHE A 270 9.04 9.89 7.12
CA PHE A 270 9.95 9.17 6.23
C PHE A 270 11.40 9.64 6.31
N ARG A 271 11.86 10.13 7.46
CA ARG A 271 13.30 10.31 7.67
C ARG A 271 13.92 8.96 8.00
N LEU A 272 14.81 8.47 7.14
CA LEU A 272 15.63 7.31 7.48
C LEU A 272 16.60 7.75 8.58
N TRP A 273 16.65 7.04 9.71
CA TRP A 273 17.63 7.29 10.77
C TRP A 273 17.48 8.64 11.47
N GLY A 274 16.23 8.98 11.81
CA GLY A 274 15.87 10.09 12.70
C GLY A 274 15.89 9.70 14.17
#